data_AF-A0A382WJZ5-F1
#
_entry.id   AF-A0A382WJZ5-F1
#
_cell.length_a   1.000
_cell.length_b   1.000
_cell.length_c   1.000
_cell.angle_alpha   90.00
_cell.angle_beta   90.00
_cell.angle_gamma   90.00
#
_symmetry.space_group_name_H-M   'P 1'
#
loop_
_entity.id
_entity.type
_entity.pdbx_description
1 polymer ?
#
loop_
_entity_poly.entity_id
_entity_poly.type
_entity_poly.pdbx_seq_one_letter_code
_entity_poly.pdbx_strand_id
1 'polypeptide(L)'
;HCMKTIPKIQEIYNDYRSAGLEVIAVSIDKKKKEWQHAINQENLEWTNVSSLKGWDSESTDIYFVSSTPTFYLVDNNAKIVGRPDGKEEVINQVDNLLR
;
A
#
# COMPACT_ATOMS: atom_id res chain seq x y z
N HIS A 1 -9.93 0.85 10.70
CA HIS A 1 -9.77 -0.27 9.75
C HIS A 1 -8.34 -0.33 9.21
N CYS A 2 -7.76 0.78 8.72
CA CYS A 2 -6.36 0.87 8.25
C CYS A 2 -5.29 0.34 9.25
N MET A 3 -5.35 0.75 10.53
CA MET A 3 -4.38 0.32 11.56
C MET A 3 -4.35 -1.19 11.83
N LYS A 4 -5.43 -1.94 11.53
CA LYS A 4 -5.46 -3.40 11.69
C LYS A 4 -4.87 -4.15 10.50
N THR A 5 -4.59 -3.44 9.41
CA THR A 5 -4.05 -4.01 8.18
C THR A 5 -2.56 -3.75 8.08
N ILE A 6 -2.07 -2.60 8.52
CA ILE A 6 -0.66 -2.22 8.50
C ILE A 6 0.27 -3.32 9.06
N PRO A 7 0.06 -3.88 10.27
CA PRO A 7 0.97 -4.90 10.81
C PRO A 7 1.09 -6.15 9.94
N LYS A 8 -0.02 -6.59 9.33
CA LYS A 8 0.00 -7.76 8.43
C LYS A 8 0.73 -7.46 7.12
N ILE A 9 0.60 -6.25 6.58
CA ILE A 9 1.35 -5.87 5.38
C ILE A 9 2.84 -5.73 5.69
N GLN A 10 3.21 -5.26 6.89
CA GLN A 10 4.61 -5.24 7.34
C GLN A 10 5.20 -6.64 7.45
N GLU A 11 4.45 -7.61 7.99
CA GLU A 11 4.85 -9.01 8.05
C GLU A 11 5.17 -9.56 6.65
N ILE A 12 4.23 -9.45 5.71
CA ILE A 12 4.43 -9.90 4.32
C ILE A 12 5.61 -9.18 3.66
N TYR A 13 5.71 -7.86 3.84
CA TYR A 13 6.80 -7.09 3.27
C TYR A 13 8.14 -7.59 3.80
N ASN A 14 8.27 -7.81 5.11
CA ASN A 14 9.51 -8.32 5.69
C ASN A 14 9.85 -9.72 5.19
N ASP A 15 8.86 -10.61 5.05
CA ASP A 15 9.06 -11.98 4.58
C ASP A 15 9.49 -12.03 3.11
N TYR A 16 8.90 -11.19 2.26
CA TYR A 16 9.06 -11.27 0.80
C TYR A 16 9.91 -10.17 0.17
N ARG A 17 10.36 -9.16 0.92
CA ARG A 17 11.20 -8.08 0.36
C ARG A 17 12.47 -8.61 -0.27
N SER A 18 13.10 -9.61 0.35
CA SER A 18 14.30 -10.26 -0.21
C SER A 18 14.02 -11.06 -1.49
N ALA A 19 12.77 -11.48 -1.70
CA ALA A 19 12.30 -12.17 -2.90
C ALA A 19 11.83 -11.20 -4.01
N GLY A 20 11.95 -9.88 -3.80
CA GLY A 20 11.61 -8.85 -4.78
C GLY A 20 10.26 -8.18 -4.58
N LEU A 21 9.56 -8.42 -3.46
CA LEU A 21 8.36 -7.66 -3.12
C LEU A 21 8.74 -6.23 -2.69
N GLU A 22 8.10 -5.24 -3.30
CA GLU A 22 8.16 -3.86 -2.83
C GLU A 22 6.77 -3.31 -2.55
N VAL A 23 6.67 -2.47 -1.51
CA VAL A 23 5.43 -1.80 -1.12
C VAL A 23 5.57 -0.30 -1.36
N ILE A 24 4.57 0.28 -2.02
CA ILE A 24 4.43 1.74 -2.18
C ILE A 24 3.09 2.15 -1.57
N ALA A 25 3.15 2.89 -0.47
CA ALA A 25 1.98 3.45 0.18
C ALA A 25 1.70 4.86 -0.33
N VAL A 26 0.55 5.04 -0.99
CA VAL A 26 0.06 6.34 -1.46
C VAL A 26 -0.96 6.87 -0.45
N SER A 27 -0.59 7.89 0.32
CA SER A 27 -1.45 8.48 1.33
C SER A 27 -2.38 9.55 0.75
N ILE A 28 -3.65 9.49 1.17
CA ILE A 28 -4.69 10.51 0.94
C ILE A 28 -4.82 11.49 2.13
N ASP A 29 -3.78 11.67 2.93
CA ASP A 29 -3.75 12.70 3.98
C ASP A 29 -3.65 14.11 3.35
N LYS A 30 -4.21 15.12 4.02
CA LYS A 30 -4.05 16.54 3.63
C LYS A 30 -3.00 17.28 4.46
N LYS A 31 -2.57 16.70 5.58
CA LYS A 31 -1.71 17.37 6.56
C LYS A 31 -0.37 16.66 6.68
N LYS A 32 0.66 17.25 6.09
CA LYS A 32 2.03 16.70 6.05
C LYS A 32 2.54 16.23 7.42
N LYS A 33 2.36 17.05 8.46
CA LYS A 33 2.86 16.73 9.81
C LYS A 33 2.19 15.49 10.41
N GLU A 34 0.87 15.36 10.25
CA GLU A 34 0.13 14.20 10.77
C GLU A 34 0.50 12.93 10.01
N TRP A 35 0.60 13.02 8.68
CA TRP A 35 1.06 11.92 7.82
C TRP A 35 2.48 11.45 8.17
N GLN A 36 3.44 12.37 8.28
CA GLN A 36 4.82 12.05 8.65
C GLN A 36 4.91 11.49 10.08
N HIS A 37 4.08 11.99 10.99
CA HIS A 37 4.01 11.45 12.34
C HIS A 37 3.54 9.99 12.33
N ALA A 38 2.49 9.66 11.58
CA ALA A 38 2.00 8.29 11.44
C ALA A 38 3.05 7.34 10.85
N ILE A 39 3.78 7.75 9.81
CA ILE A 39 4.89 6.97 9.23
C ILE A 39 5.92 6.61 10.30
N ASN A 40 6.34 7.60 11.10
CA ASN A 40 7.36 7.41 12.12
C ASN A 40 6.85 6.57 13.30
N GLN A 41 5.59 6.76 13.71
CA GLN A 41 5.00 6.02 14.82
C GLN A 41 4.84 4.53 14.51
N GLU A 42 4.43 4.20 13.29
CA GLU A 42 4.17 2.82 12.86
C GLU A 42 5.39 2.15 12.22
N ASN A 43 6.53 2.85 12.15
CA ASN A 43 7.76 2.40 11.48
C ASN A 43 7.50 1.87 10.06
N LEU A 44 6.85 2.67 9.22
CA LEU A 44 6.52 2.30 7.85
C LEU A 44 7.75 2.44 6.94
N GLU A 45 8.62 1.43 6.93
CA GLU A 45 9.92 1.44 6.24
C GLU A 45 9.85 1.33 4.70
N TRP A 46 8.68 1.01 4.15
CA TRP A 46 8.45 1.00 2.71
C TRP A 46 8.36 2.41 2.12
N THR A 47 8.25 2.52 0.80
CA THR A 47 8.14 3.82 0.15
C THR A 47 6.79 4.45 0.47
N ASN A 48 6.78 5.62 1.12
CA ASN A 48 5.56 6.37 1.42
C ASN A 48 5.54 7.66 0.60
N VAL A 49 4.45 7.89 -0.14
CA VAL A 49 4.24 9.09 -0.95
C VAL A 49 2.89 9.72 -0.67
N SER A 50 2.78 11.04 -0.83
CA SER A 50 1.51 11.75 -0.75
C SER A 50 1.57 13.03 -1.57
N SER A 51 0.48 13.34 -2.27
CA SER A 51 0.27 14.63 -2.94
C SER A 51 -0.20 15.72 -1.96
N LEU A 52 -0.60 15.32 -0.75
CA LEU A 52 -1.29 16.15 0.25
C LEU A 52 -2.62 16.75 -0.21
N LYS A 53 -3.20 16.25 -1.31
CA LYS A 53 -4.48 16.70 -1.86
C LYS A 53 -5.68 15.88 -1.37
N GLY A 54 -5.43 14.80 -0.62
CA GLY A 54 -6.47 13.87 -0.18
C GLY A 54 -7.23 13.24 -1.33
N TRP A 55 -8.57 13.20 -1.26
CA TRP A 55 -9.42 12.67 -2.33
C TRP A 55 -9.37 13.48 -3.64
N ASP A 56 -8.78 14.68 -3.62
CA ASP A 56 -8.57 15.52 -4.82
C ASP A 56 -7.23 15.19 -5.53
N SER A 57 -6.65 14.02 -5.25
CA SER A 57 -5.38 13.58 -5.82
C SER A 57 -5.60 12.96 -7.19
N GLU A 58 -4.75 13.27 -8.17
CA GLU A 58 -4.79 12.60 -9.47
C GLU A 58 -4.73 11.07 -9.35
N SER A 59 -3.99 10.56 -8.37
CA SER A 59 -3.90 9.12 -8.09
C SER A 59 -5.24 8.47 -7.75
N THR A 60 -6.16 9.17 -7.07
CA THR A 60 -7.47 8.59 -6.74
C THR A 60 -8.36 8.49 -7.98
N ASP A 61 -8.23 9.43 -8.91
CA ASP A 61 -8.99 9.44 -10.17
C ASP A 61 -8.47 8.37 -11.13
N ILE A 62 -7.17 8.36 -11.43
CA ILE A 62 -6.59 7.46 -12.45
C ILE A 62 -6.66 5.98 -12.04
N TYR A 63 -6.62 5.68 -10.73
CA TYR A 63 -6.72 4.32 -10.22
C TYR A 63 -8.14 3.96 -9.73
N PHE A 64 -9.11 4.88 -9.81
CA PHE A 64 -10.49 4.71 -9.33
C PHE A 64 -10.58 4.33 -7.83
N VAL A 65 -9.80 4.99 -6.99
CA VAL A 65 -9.80 4.77 -5.54
C VAL A 65 -10.97 5.52 -4.90
N SER A 66 -11.93 4.79 -4.35
CA SER A 66 -13.13 5.35 -3.69
C SER A 66 -13.20 5.08 -2.19
N SER A 67 -12.28 4.27 -1.65
CA SER A 67 -12.21 3.95 -0.22
C SER A 67 -10.77 3.67 0.20
N THR A 68 -10.50 3.60 1.50
CA THR A 68 -9.19 3.19 2.02
C THR A 68 -9.33 2.11 3.08
N PRO A 69 -8.42 1.12 3.13
CA PRO A 69 -7.33 0.91 2.18
C PRO A 69 -7.83 0.33 0.85
N THR A 70 -7.11 0.60 -0.24
CA THR A 70 -7.26 -0.09 -1.53
C THR A 70 -5.90 -0.63 -1.94
N PHE A 71 -5.86 -1.84 -2.47
CA PHE A 71 -4.64 -2.54 -2.83
C PHE A 71 -4.60 -2.81 -4.33
N TYR A 72 -3.42 -2.69 -4.91
CA TYR A 72 -3.13 -3.09 -6.27
C TYR A 72 -1.85 -3.93 -6.25
N LEU A 73 -1.88 -5.07 -6.93
CA LEU A 73 -0.66 -5.82 -7.23
C LEU A 73 -0.20 -5.47 -8.62
N VAL A 74 1.08 -5.12 -8.73
CA VAL A 74 1.71 -4.64 -9.96
C VAL A 74 2.92 -5.51 -10.26
N ASP A 75 3.05 -5.99 -11.49
CA ASP A 75 4.20 -6.77 -11.93
C ASP A 75 5.40 -5.88 -12.32
N ASN A 76 6.53 -6.51 -12.64
CA ASN A 76 7.75 -5.81 -13.08
C ASN A 76 7.60 -5.05 -14.42
N ASN A 77 6.50 -5.26 -15.15
CA ASN A 77 6.16 -4.52 -16.37
C ASN A 77 5.19 -3.35 -16.11
N ALA A 78 4.99 -3.00 -14.84
CA ALA A 78 4.03 -1.97 -14.39
C ALA A 78 2.57 -2.29 -14.75
N LYS A 79 2.22 -3.57 -14.88
CA LYS A 79 0.83 -4.00 -15.13
C LYS A 79 0.15 -4.38 -13.83
N ILE A 80 -1.07 -3.90 -13.64
CA ILE A 80 -1.92 -4.35 -12.54
C ILE A 80 -2.32 -5.81 -12.81
N VAL A 81 -1.85 -6.72 -11.97
CA VAL A 81 -2.15 -8.16 -12.03
C VAL A 81 -3.19 -8.59 -11.00
N GLY A 82 -3.52 -7.72 -10.03
CA GLY A 82 -4.51 -8.01 -9.00
C GLY A 82 -5.05 -6.75 -8.30
N ARG A 83 -6.28 -6.86 -7.77
CA ARG A 83 -6.96 -5.85 -6.95
C ARG A 83 -7.60 -6.52 -5.74
N PRO A 84 -6.80 -6.96 -4.75
CA PRO A 84 -7.31 -7.75 -3.64
C PRO A 84 -8.26 -6.93 -2.74
N ASP A 85 -9.41 -7.50 -2.40
CA ASP A 85 -10.45 -6.89 -1.55
C ASP A 85 -10.17 -7.10 -0.05
N GLY A 86 -8.89 -6.98 0.33
CA GLY A 86 -8.46 -7.08 1.70
C GLY A 86 -7.14 -7.81 1.89
N LYS A 87 -6.65 -7.77 3.14
CA LYS A 87 -5.32 -8.25 3.51
C LYS A 87 -5.08 -9.73 3.28
N GLU A 88 -6.10 -10.58 3.44
CA GLU A 88 -5.96 -12.03 3.23
C GLU A 88 -5.76 -12.36 1.76
N GLU A 89 -6.46 -11.64 0.87
CA GLU A 89 -6.27 -11.81 -0.56
C GLU A 89 -4.94 -11.23 -1.03
N VAL A 90 -4.47 -10.12 -0.43
CA VAL A 90 -3.09 -9.63 -0.66
C VAL A 90 -2.07 -10.73 -0.37
N ILE A 91 -2.14 -11.35 0.82
CA ILE A 91 -1.22 -12.43 1.22
C ILE A 91 -1.25 -13.55 0.19
N ASN A 92 -2.44 -14.08 -0.11
CA ASN A 92 -2.57 -15.23 -1.01
C ASN A 92 -2.04 -14.94 -2.41
N GLN A 93 -2.29 -13.74 -2.95
CA GLN A 93 -1.82 -13.38 -4.27
C GLN A 93 -0.29 -13.15 -4.30
N VAL A 94 0.28 -12.51 -3.26
CA VAL A 94 1.74 -12.33 -3.14
C VAL A 94 2.44 -13.69 -3.03
N ASP A 95 1.95 -14.57 -2.17
CA ASP A 95 2.45 -15.95 -2.01
C ASP A 95 2.46 -16.71 -3.34
N ASN A 96 1.41 -16.58 -4.15
CA ASN A 96 1.31 -17.28 -5.44
C ASN A 96 2.24 -16.70 -6.50
N LEU A 97 2.62 -15.42 -6.41
CA LEU A 97 3.48 -14.75 -7.40
C LEU A 97 4.97 -14.92 -7.10
N LEU A 98 5.33 -15.17 -5.83
CA LEU A 98 6.72 -15.22 -5.37
C LEU A 98 7.20 -16.62 -4.94
N ARG A 99 6.34 -17.64 -5.06
CA ARG A 99 6.71 -19.06 -5.01
C ARG A 99 7.15 -19.54 -6.39
#